data_AF-A0A940TYK9-F1
#
_entry.id   AF-A0A940TYK9-F1
#
_cell.length_a   1.000
_cell.length_b   1.000
_cell.length_c   1.000
_cell.angle_alpha   90.00
_cell.angle_beta   90.00
_cell.angle_gamma   90.00
#
_symmetry.space_group_name_H-M   'P 1'
#
loop_
_entity.id
_entity.type
_entity.pdbx_description
1 polymer ?
#
loop_
_entity_poly.entity_id
_entity_poly.type
_entity_poly.pdbx_seq_one_letter_code
_entity_poly.pdbx_strand_id
1 'polypeptide(L)' 'RVFDEIVPVQREYAHNIRWGDGNGYSHVRAALLGSSLTVPFNQGHLTLGTWQQIIHVDFDNRPRRRELIAQVIGE' A
#
# COMPACT_ATOMS: atom_id res chain seq x y z
N ARG A 1 0.30 -2.24 13.72
CA ARG A 1 1.01 -1.51 14.79
C ARG A 1 1.56 -0.19 14.28
N VAL A 2 2.66 -0.12 13.52
CA VAL A 2 3.20 1.18 13.04
C VAL A 2 2.13 2.09 12.43
N PHE A 3 1.41 1.65 11.39
CA PHE A 3 0.38 2.48 10.77
C PHE A 3 -0.79 2.85 11.71
N ASP A 4 -1.10 2.03 12.71
CA ASP A 4 -2.14 2.32 13.70
C ASP A 4 -1.68 3.37 14.70
N GLU A 5 -0.38 3.45 14.96
CA GLU A 5 0.22 4.44 15.87
C GLU A 5 0.37 5.80 15.16
N ILE A 6 0.87 5.83 13.92
CA ILE A 6 1.12 7.09 13.21
C ILE A 6 -0.11 7.64 12.45
N VAL A 7 -1.00 6.76 12.00
CA VAL A 7 -2.21 7.10 11.24
C VAL A 7 -3.40 6.28 11.80
N PRO A 8 -3.87 6.60 13.01
CA PRO A 8 -4.92 5.83 13.69
C PRO A 8 -6.26 5.90 12.96
N VAL A 9 -7.02 4.81 12.99
CA VAL A 9 -8.34 4.69 12.35
C VAL A 9 -9.35 5.65 12.99
N GLN A 10 -9.27 5.85 14.31
CA GLN A 10 -10.23 6.61 15.12
C GLN A 10 -10.01 8.13 15.07
N ARG A 11 -8.95 8.62 14.44
CA ARG A 11 -8.74 10.06 14.25
C ARG A 11 -9.86 10.61 13.35
N GLU A 12 -10.30 11.83 13.62
CA GLU A 12 -11.21 12.53 12.72
C GLU A 12 -10.45 12.98 11.46
N TYR A 13 -10.86 12.46 10.31
CA TYR A 13 -10.32 12.86 9.02
C TYR A 13 -11.35 13.75 8.32
N ALA A 14 -10.94 14.91 7.82
CA ALA A 14 -11.80 15.78 7.01
C ALA A 14 -12.43 15.04 5.81
N HIS A 15 -11.71 14.06 5.26
CA HIS A 15 -12.22 13.12 4.26
C HIS A 15 -13.48 12.40 4.74
N ASN A 16 -13.47 11.84 5.96
CA ASN A 16 -14.61 11.15 6.53
C ASN A 16 -15.79 12.10 6.77
N ILE A 17 -15.53 13.33 7.22
CA ILE A 17 -16.58 14.36 7.39
C ILE A 17 -17.22 14.68 6.03
N ARG A 18 -16.40 14.77 4.98
CA ARG A 18 -16.82 15.16 3.63
C ARG A 18 -17.58 14.06 2.89
N TRP A 19 -17.20 12.79 3.08
CA TRP A 19 -17.66 11.67 2.25
C TRP A 19 -18.45 10.61 3.02
N GLY A 20 -18.31 10.52 4.34
CA GLY A 20 -19.01 9.55 5.18
C GLY A 20 -18.61 8.08 4.95
N ASP A 21 -17.50 7.83 4.24
CA ASP A 21 -17.06 6.48 3.87
C ASP A 21 -16.15 5.82 4.92
N GLY A 22 -15.60 6.60 5.84
CA GLY A 22 -14.86 6.12 7.01
C GLY A 22 -13.47 5.55 6.70
N ASN A 23 -12.91 5.82 5.51
CA ASN A 23 -11.62 5.27 5.08
C ASN A 23 -10.53 6.34 4.86
N GLY A 24 -10.70 7.54 5.40
CA GLY A 24 -9.72 8.63 5.30
C GLY A 24 -8.32 8.24 5.81
N TYR A 25 -8.23 7.39 6.84
CA TYR A 25 -6.96 6.85 7.31
C TYR A 25 -6.26 5.99 6.24
N SER A 26 -7.03 5.25 5.42
CA SER A 26 -6.53 4.35 4.39
C SER A 26 -5.78 5.13 3.31
N HIS A 27 -6.29 6.29 2.92
CA HIS A 27 -5.64 7.19 1.97
C HIS A 27 -4.28 7.68 2.47
N VAL A 28 -4.20 8.11 3.74
CA VAL A 28 -2.95 8.61 4.32
C VAL A 28 -1.93 7.48 4.46
N ARG A 29 -2.35 6.28 4.91
CA ARG A 29 -1.45 5.11 5.00
C ARG A 29 -0.91 4.68 3.64
N ALA A 30 -1.76 4.65 2.62
CA ALA A 30 -1.36 4.33 1.25
C ALA A 30 -0.37 5.37 0.69
N ALA A 31 -0.59 6.66 0.95
CA ALA A 31 0.31 7.73 0.53
C ALA A 31 1.70 7.63 1.20
N LEU A 32 1.77 7.19 2.46
CA LEU A 32 3.04 7.00 3.18
C LEU A 32 3.82 5.78 2.70
N LEU A 33 3.12 4.68 2.36
CA LEU A 33 3.77 3.45 1.89
C LEU A 33 4.18 3.54 0.41
N GLY A 34 3.38 4.24 -0.40
CA GLY A 34 3.47 4.22 -1.86
C GLY A 34 2.60 3.12 -2.47
N SER A 35 2.13 3.34 -3.69
CA SER A 35 1.25 2.42 -4.43
C SER A 35 2.00 1.50 -5.41
N SER A 36 3.33 1.64 -5.50
CA SER A 36 4.15 0.84 -6.41
C SER A 36 5.56 0.67 -5.84
N LEU A 37 6.27 -0.31 -6.39
CA LEU A 37 7.69 -0.52 -6.14
C LEU A 37 8.35 -1.02 -7.43
N THR A 38 9.67 -0.86 -7.51
CA THR A 38 10.48 -1.39 -8.60
C THR A 38 11.53 -2.32 -8.01
N VAL A 39 11.65 -3.52 -8.58
CA VAL A 39 12.68 -4.49 -8.20
C VAL A 39 13.56 -4.76 -9.42
N PRO A 40 14.89 -4.57 -9.33
CA PRO A 40 15.80 -4.91 -10.42
C PRO A 40 15.82 -6.40 -10.71
N PHE A 41 16.15 -6.74 -11.94
CA PHE A 41 16.44 -8.11 -12.34
C PHE A 41 17.93 -8.28 -12.58
N ASN A 42 18.47 -9.44 -12.22
CA ASN A 42 19.82 -9.88 -12.57
C ASN A 42 19.75 -11.34 -13.03
N GLN A 43 20.21 -11.61 -14.26
CA GLN A 43 20.15 -12.94 -14.87
C GLN A 43 18.74 -13.58 -14.80
N GLY A 44 17.69 -12.80 -15.05
CA GLY A 44 16.30 -13.27 -15.02
C GLY A 44 15.68 -13.43 -13.62
N HIS A 45 16.43 -13.12 -12.55
CA HIS A 45 15.94 -13.23 -11.18
C HIS A 45 15.71 -11.86 -10.53
N LEU A 46 14.63 -11.74 -9.76
CA LEU A 46 14.39 -10.57 -8.91
C LEU A 46 15.53 -10.42 -7.90
N THR A 47 16.12 -9.23 -7.83
CA THR A 47 17.23 -8.92 -6.93
C THR A 47 16.68 -8.55 -5.55
N LEU A 48 16.09 -9.53 -4.87
CA LEU A 48 15.63 -9.41 -3.48
C LEU A 48 16.71 -9.95 -2.54
N GLY A 49 16.92 -9.27 -1.41
CA GLY A 49 17.71 -9.80 -0.31
C GLY A 49 17.02 -11.00 0.35
N THR A 50 17.79 -11.78 1.12
CA THR A 50 17.33 -13.03 1.77
C THR A 50 16.00 -12.90 2.53
N TRP A 51 15.72 -11.72 3.10
CA TRP A 51 14.54 -11.46 3.92
C TRP A 51 13.54 -10.48 3.30
N GLN A 52 13.78 -10.03 2.06
CA GLN A 52 12.86 -9.13 1.37
C GLN A 52 11.75 -9.92 0.68
N GLN A 53 10.52 -9.42 0.79
CA GLN A 53 9.33 -9.98 0.16
C GLN A 53 8.52 -8.87 -0.48
N ILE A 54 7.89 -9.16 -1.62
CA ILE A 54 6.91 -8.27 -2.25
C ILE A 54 5.56 -8.56 -1.59
N ILE A 55 5.00 -7.57 -0.89
CA ILE A 55 3.71 -7.69 -0.22
C ILE A 55 2.75 -6.61 -0.72
N HIS A 56 1.48 -6.99 -0.86
CA HIS A 56 0.39 -6.05 -1.03
C HIS A 56 -0.28 -5.79 0.32
N VAL A 57 -0.48 -4.53 0.67
CA VAL A 57 -1.11 -4.12 1.93
C VAL A 57 -2.40 -3.37 1.61
N ASP A 58 -3.54 -3.95 2.01
CA ASP A 58 -4.85 -3.30 1.87
C ASP A 58 -5.21 -2.58 3.17
N PHE A 59 -5.40 -1.26 3.09
CA PHE A 59 -5.76 -0.43 4.23
C PHE A 59 -7.26 -0.10 4.31
N ASP A 60 -8.06 -0.44 3.29
CA ASP A 60 -9.47 -0.01 3.24
C ASP A 60 -10.29 -0.67 4.35
N ASN A 61 -11.39 -0.03 4.72
CA ASN A 61 -12.21 -0.45 5.86
C ASN A 61 -13.23 -1.56 5.52
N ARG A 62 -13.20 -2.07 4.30
CA ARG A 62 -14.06 -3.15 3.82
C ARG A 62 -13.38 -3.97 2.73
N PRO A 63 -13.77 -5.24 2.53
CA PRO A 63 -13.24 -6.07 1.45
C PRO A 63 -13.51 -5.46 0.07
N ARG A 64 -12.51 -5.51 -0.80
CA ARG A 64 -12.59 -5.06 -2.20
C ARG A 64 -11.87 -6.06 -3.10
N ARG A 65 -12.27 -6.09 -4.37
CA ARG A 65 -11.44 -6.69 -5.43
C ARG A 65 -10.30 -5.71 -5.73
N ARG A 66 -9.06 -6.17 -5.60
CA ARG A 66 -7.85 -5.41 -5.93
C ARG A 66 -7.23 -5.96 -7.20
N GLU A 67 -6.67 -5.06 -7.99
CA GLU A 67 -5.95 -5.38 -9.22
C GLU A 67 -4.49 -4.95 -9.03
N LEU A 68 -3.56 -5.86 -9.30
CA LEU A 68 -2.13 -5.61 -9.24
C LEU A 68 -1.58 -5.66 -10.65
N ILE A 69 -0.91 -4.60 -11.07
CA ILE A 69 -0.28 -4.51 -12.39
C ILE A 69 1.21 -4.78 -12.22
N ALA A 70 1.72 -5.78 -12.95
CA ALA A 70 3.14 -6.06 -13.07
C ALA A 70 3.63 -5.60 -14.44
N GLN A 71 4.59 -4.68 -14.46
CA GLN A 71 5.26 -4.24 -15.68
C GLN A 71 6.72 -4.69 -15.61
N VAL A 72 7.19 -5.34 -16.67
CA VAL A 72 8.58 -5.78 -16.83
C VAL A 72 9.17 -5.02 -18.02
N ILE A 73 10.34 -4.43 -17.82
CA ILE A 73 11.06 -3.63 -18.83
C ILE A 73 12.52 -4.08 -18.80
N GLY A 74 13.06 -4.42 -19.97
CA GLY A 74 14.43 -4.92 -20.12
C GLY A 74 14.61 -5.69 -21.42
N GLU A 75 15.80 -6.27 -21.59
CA GLU A 75 16.16 -7.21 -22.67
C GLU A 75 16.40 -8.61 -22.11
#